data_AF-A0A353Z2S8-F1
#
_entry.id   AF-A0A353Z2S8-F1
#
_cell.length_a   1.000
_cell.length_b   1.000
_cell.length_c   1.000
_cell.angle_alpha   90.00
_cell.angle_beta   90.00
_cell.angle_gamma   90.00
#
_symmetry.space_group_name_H-M   'P 1'
#
loop_
_entity.id
_entity.type
_entity.pdbx_description
1 polymer ?
#
loop_
_entity_poly.entity_id
_entity_poly.type
_entity_poly.pdbx_seq_one_letter_code
_entity_poly.pdbx_strand_id
1 'polypeptide(L)'
;MFLSAQVRYRFIQELKYHKQMEYLKKECITKWLGIGIVNLLFLLPLTSQEIKLDKAQECLNQSILAYKKLKYEECRIYALKALEFNPNLGEAYIVVGQAYIASKDLCFPNEYDIKSIMFCLAVDKFELAKKVDSSITDRANELIRVYSKYFPSREEIWSNIRSGEKYKIGCWINEETTIRFYEDIYK
;
A
#
# COMPACT_ATOMS: atom_id res chain seq x y z
N MET A 1 2.99 11.76 -30.40
CA MET A 1 2.20 10.69 -31.04
C MET A 1 1.83 9.66 -29.97
N PHE A 2 0.66 9.80 -29.35
CA PHE A 2 0.23 8.91 -28.27
C PHE A 2 -0.25 7.59 -28.87
N LEU A 3 0.58 6.54 -28.84
CA LEU A 3 0.14 5.19 -29.21
C LEU A 3 -1.12 4.83 -28.43
N SER A 4 -2.12 4.27 -29.11
CA SER A 4 -3.41 3.90 -28.53
C SER A 4 -3.22 2.94 -27.36
N ALA A 5 -4.16 2.96 -26.39
CA ALA A 5 -4.05 2.18 -25.15
C ALA A 5 -3.78 0.68 -25.40
N GLN A 6 -4.32 0.13 -26.49
CA GLN A 6 -4.08 -1.25 -26.93
C GLN A 6 -2.63 -1.51 -27.36
N VAL A 7 -2.00 -0.57 -28.07
CA VAL A 7 -0.61 -0.72 -28.52
C VAL A 7 0.35 -0.59 -27.33
N ARG A 8 0.06 0.30 -26.37
CA ARG A 8 0.83 0.38 -25.11
C ARG A 8 0.70 -0.89 -24.28
N TYR A 9 -0.51 -1.44 -24.17
CA TYR A 9 -0.73 -2.69 -23.44
C TYR A 9 0.04 -3.86 -24.08
N ARG A 10 -0.02 -3.98 -25.41
CA ARG A 10 0.72 -5.02 -26.14
C ARG A 10 2.24 -4.85 -25.99
N PHE A 11 2.74 -3.62 -26.04
CA PHE A 11 4.16 -3.31 -25.85
C PHE A 11 4.65 -3.61 -24.42
N ILE A 12 3.84 -3.33 -23.39
CA ILE A 12 4.15 -3.69 -22.00
C ILE A 12 4.15 -5.21 -21.81
N GLN A 13 3.21 -5.92 -22.42
CA GLN A 13 3.20 -7.38 -22.42
C GLN A 13 4.46 -7.92 -23.10
N GLU A 14 4.83 -7.42 -24.28
CA GLU A 14 6.06 -7.81 -24.98
C GLU A 14 7.32 -7.54 -24.16
N LEU A 15 7.42 -6.40 -23.48
CA LEU A 15 8.54 -6.11 -22.56
C LEU A 15 8.59 -7.08 -21.37
N LYS A 16 7.43 -7.48 -20.82
CA LYS A 16 7.34 -8.47 -19.73
C LYS A 16 7.81 -9.84 -20.21
N TYR A 17 7.38 -10.27 -21.40
CA TYR A 17 7.86 -11.49 -22.05
C TYR A 17 9.36 -11.41 -22.38
N HIS A 18 9.86 -10.27 -22.85
CA HIS A 18 11.26 -10.10 -23.21
C HIS A 18 12.20 -10.20 -22.00
N LYS A 19 11.84 -9.58 -20.86
CA LYS A 19 12.57 -9.71 -19.60
C LYS A 19 12.60 -11.16 -19.11
N GLN A 20 11.46 -11.86 -19.22
CA GLN A 20 11.37 -13.27 -18.82
C GLN A 20 12.17 -14.19 -19.76
N MET A 21 12.24 -13.88 -21.05
CA MET A 21 13.07 -14.59 -22.03
C MET A 21 14.56 -14.31 -21.85
N GLU A 22 14.96 -13.10 -21.43
CA GLU A 22 16.35 -12.81 -21.04
C GLU A 22 16.76 -13.60 -19.79
N TYR A 23 15.86 -13.75 -18.81
CA TYR A 23 16.08 -14.60 -17.65
C TYR A 23 16.31 -16.06 -18.04
N LEU A 24 15.42 -16.63 -18.88
CA LEU A 24 15.54 -18.00 -19.36
C LEU A 24 16.77 -18.20 -20.27
N LYS A 25 17.13 -17.20 -21.09
CA LYS A 25 18.38 -17.22 -21.88
C LYS A 25 19.60 -17.29 -20.96
N LYS A 26 19.64 -16.53 -19.86
CA LYS A 26 20.74 -16.59 -18.89
C LYS A 26 20.83 -17.98 -18.24
N GLU A 27 19.72 -18.58 -17.81
CA GLU A 27 19.74 -19.96 -17.29
C GLU A 27 20.23 -20.98 -18.34
N CYS A 28 19.81 -20.86 -19.60
CA CYS A 28 20.24 -21.76 -20.68
C CYS A 28 21.72 -21.59 -21.04
N ILE A 29 22.23 -20.36 -21.10
CA ILE A 29 23.63 -20.05 -21.43
C ILE A 29 24.58 -20.60 -20.37
N THR A 30 24.18 -20.60 -19.10
CA THR A 30 25.00 -21.12 -17.99
C THR A 30 25.11 -22.65 -17.99
N LYS A 31 24.09 -23.34 -18.52
CA LYS A 31 24.15 -24.79 -18.79
C LYS A 31 24.95 -25.15 -20.05
N TRP A 32 25.01 -24.26 -21.04
CA TRP A 32 25.62 -24.56 -22.34
C TRP A 32 27.11 -24.20 -22.46
N LEU A 33 27.61 -23.20 -21.71
CA LEU A 33 28.94 -22.65 -22.02
C LEU A 33 30.13 -23.10 -21.18
N GLY A 34 30.01 -23.87 -20.09
CA GLY A 34 31.18 -24.51 -19.45
C GLY A 34 32.44 -23.63 -19.26
N ILE A 35 32.28 -22.31 -19.13
CA ILE A 35 33.37 -21.32 -19.12
C ILE A 35 33.25 -20.51 -17.83
N GLY A 36 34.27 -20.61 -16.98
CA GLY A 36 34.68 -19.58 -16.02
C GLY A 36 33.65 -19.14 -14.99
N ILE A 37 33.40 -19.99 -13.99
CA ILE A 37 32.46 -19.81 -12.86
C ILE A 37 32.67 -18.53 -12.03
N VAL A 38 33.76 -17.79 -12.21
CA VAL A 38 34.13 -16.71 -11.28
C VAL A 38 33.27 -15.45 -11.44
N ASN A 39 32.68 -15.18 -12.61
CA ASN A 39 31.96 -13.92 -12.86
C ASN A 39 30.43 -14.04 -12.89
N LEU A 40 29.89 -15.26 -12.85
CA LEU A 40 28.45 -15.50 -12.87
C LEU A 40 27.85 -15.57 -11.44
N LEU A 41 28.64 -16.05 -10.47
CA LEU A 41 28.23 -16.17 -9.07
C LEU A 41 27.93 -14.80 -8.44
N PHE A 42 28.57 -13.73 -8.94
CA PHE A 42 28.38 -12.35 -8.46
C PHE A 42 27.04 -11.70 -8.89
N LEU A 43 26.39 -12.22 -9.94
CA LEU A 43 25.16 -11.64 -10.52
C LEU A 43 23.86 -12.30 -10.04
N LEU A 44 23.93 -13.49 -9.46
CA LEU A 44 22.77 -14.21 -8.92
C LEU A 44 22.03 -13.51 -7.76
N PRO A 45 22.69 -12.86 -6.78
CA PRO A 45 21.95 -12.22 -5.69
C PRO A 45 21.13 -10.99 -6.16
N LEU A 46 21.61 -10.26 -7.17
CA LEU A 46 20.94 -9.07 -7.71
C LEU A 46 19.61 -9.41 -8.41
N THR A 47 19.58 -10.47 -9.21
CA THR A 47 18.34 -10.89 -9.90
C THR A 47 17.27 -11.36 -8.92
N SER A 48 17.66 -11.99 -7.81
CA SER A 48 16.71 -12.47 -6.79
C SER A 48 15.98 -11.32 -6.08
N GLN A 49 16.63 -10.17 -5.90
CA GLN A 49 16.03 -8.98 -5.30
C GLN A 49 15.11 -8.25 -6.28
N GLU A 50 15.51 -8.14 -7.55
CA GLU A 50 14.67 -7.57 -8.61
C GLU A 50 13.36 -8.36 -8.80
N ILE A 51 13.43 -9.70 -8.77
CA ILE A 51 12.24 -10.56 -8.87
C ILE A 51 11.28 -10.35 -7.69
N LYS A 52 11.80 -10.10 -6.47
CA LYS A 52 10.96 -9.80 -5.31
C LYS A 52 10.28 -8.45 -5.45
N LEU A 53 10.98 -7.44 -5.95
CA LEU A 53 10.43 -6.10 -6.17
C LEU A 53 9.32 -6.11 -7.23
N ASP A 54 9.53 -6.82 -8.35
CA ASP A 54 8.53 -6.97 -9.40
C ASP A 54 7.26 -7.67 -8.90
N LYS A 55 7.41 -8.71 -8.06
CA LYS A 55 6.29 -9.39 -7.40
C LYS A 55 5.55 -8.48 -6.43
N ALA A 56 6.26 -7.67 -5.65
CA ALA A 56 5.66 -6.70 -4.74
C ALA A 56 4.76 -5.71 -5.51
N GLN A 57 5.25 -5.20 -6.65
CA GLN A 57 4.49 -4.28 -7.51
C GLN A 57 3.25 -4.95 -8.13
N GLU A 58 3.36 -6.21 -8.56
CA GLU A 58 2.20 -6.96 -9.06
C GLU A 58 1.14 -7.12 -7.97
N CYS A 59 1.53 -7.49 -6.74
CA CYS A 59 0.60 -7.58 -5.61
C CYS A 59 -0.06 -6.23 -5.29
N LEU A 60 0.69 -5.13 -5.35
CA LEU A 60 0.15 -3.78 -5.18
C LEU A 60 -0.88 -3.44 -6.27
N ASN A 61 -0.61 -3.78 -7.53
CA ASN A 61 -1.57 -3.58 -8.62
C ASN A 61 -2.88 -4.36 -8.38
N GLN A 62 -2.79 -5.60 -7.89
CA GLN A 62 -3.98 -6.38 -7.51
C GLN A 62 -4.75 -5.73 -6.35
N SER A 63 -4.04 -5.17 -5.35
CA SER A 63 -4.64 -4.41 -4.26
C SER A 63 -5.43 -3.19 -4.77
N ILE A 64 -4.84 -2.40 -5.67
CA ILE A 64 -5.50 -1.24 -6.30
C ILE A 64 -6.71 -1.67 -7.13
N LEU A 65 -6.64 -2.80 -7.83
CA LEU A 65 -7.78 -3.36 -8.55
C LEU A 65 -8.91 -3.80 -7.61
N ALA A 66 -8.58 -4.41 -6.48
CA ALA A 66 -9.55 -4.80 -5.46
C ALA A 66 -10.23 -3.56 -4.84
N TYR A 67 -9.46 -2.50 -4.54
CA TYR A 67 -9.99 -1.21 -4.11
C TYR A 67 -10.99 -0.63 -5.12
N LYS A 68 -10.64 -0.62 -6.42
CA LYS A 68 -11.55 -0.17 -7.49
C LYS A 68 -12.83 -1.01 -7.61
N LYS A 69 -12.77 -2.28 -7.23
CA LYS A 69 -13.93 -3.19 -7.17
C LYS A 69 -14.72 -3.07 -5.86
N LEU A 70 -14.39 -2.11 -4.99
CA LEU A 70 -14.98 -1.91 -3.67
C LEU A 70 -14.78 -3.11 -2.72
N LYS A 71 -13.78 -3.96 -3.00
CA LYS A 71 -13.42 -5.12 -2.19
C LYS A 71 -12.28 -4.77 -1.24
N TYR A 72 -12.61 -4.11 -0.14
CA TYR A 72 -11.61 -3.52 0.76
C TYR A 72 -10.84 -4.57 1.58
N GLU A 73 -11.46 -5.68 1.96
CA GLU A 73 -10.78 -6.77 2.67
C GLU A 73 -9.71 -7.43 1.79
N GLU A 74 -10.07 -7.79 0.55
CA GLU A 74 -9.13 -8.32 -0.44
C GLU A 74 -8.00 -7.31 -0.72
N CYS A 75 -8.33 -6.03 -0.83
CA CYS A 75 -7.35 -4.95 -1.01
C CYS A 75 -6.27 -4.96 0.07
N ARG A 76 -6.65 -5.09 1.35
CA ARG A 76 -5.69 -5.19 2.46
C ARG A 76 -4.85 -6.46 2.36
N ILE A 77 -5.44 -7.60 2.06
CA ILE A 77 -4.71 -8.87 1.92
C ILE A 77 -3.61 -8.74 0.85
N TYR A 78 -3.92 -8.17 -0.32
CA TYR A 78 -2.93 -7.98 -1.38
C TYR A 78 -1.87 -6.95 -1.03
N ALA A 79 -2.23 -5.87 -0.31
CA ALA A 79 -1.26 -4.89 0.16
C ALA A 79 -0.28 -5.49 1.18
N LEU A 80 -0.77 -6.31 2.11
CA LEU A 80 0.08 -7.03 3.07
C LEU A 80 1.02 -8.02 2.36
N LYS A 81 0.52 -8.77 1.36
CA LYS A 81 1.37 -9.62 0.51
C LYS A 81 2.44 -8.82 -0.23
N ALA A 82 2.12 -7.61 -0.71
CA ALA A 82 3.12 -6.75 -1.34
C ALA A 82 4.23 -6.35 -0.35
N LEU A 83 3.87 -6.08 0.91
CA LEU A 83 4.81 -5.75 1.98
C LEU A 83 5.67 -6.94 2.41
N GLU A 84 5.18 -8.18 2.30
CA GLU A 84 6.00 -9.39 2.52
C GLU A 84 7.17 -9.47 1.52
N PHE A 85 6.95 -9.03 0.28
CA PHE A 85 7.99 -9.01 -0.74
C PHE A 85 8.88 -7.76 -0.66
N ASN A 86 8.28 -6.60 -0.41
CA ASN A 86 9.00 -5.34 -0.22
C ASN A 86 8.43 -4.56 0.99
N PRO A 87 9.09 -4.64 2.16
CA PRO A 87 8.63 -3.92 3.34
C PRO A 87 8.79 -2.40 3.20
N ASN A 88 9.59 -1.94 2.24
CA ASN A 88 9.84 -0.53 1.96
C ASN A 88 8.82 0.09 1.00
N LEU A 89 7.73 -0.62 0.67
CA LEU A 89 6.71 -0.14 -0.26
C LEU A 89 5.68 0.75 0.43
N GLY A 90 5.95 2.05 0.50
CA GLY A 90 5.04 3.02 1.15
C GLY A 90 3.65 3.09 0.51
N GLU A 91 3.55 2.88 -0.81
CA GLU A 91 2.27 2.96 -1.55
C GLU A 91 1.26 1.92 -1.06
N ALA A 92 1.71 0.75 -0.60
CA ALA A 92 0.83 -0.28 -0.04
C ALA A 92 0.09 0.22 1.21
N TYR A 93 0.76 0.98 2.09
CA TYR A 93 0.13 1.57 3.27
C TYR A 93 -0.87 2.66 2.90
N ILE A 94 -0.59 3.45 1.85
CA ILE A 94 -1.52 4.47 1.35
C ILE A 94 -2.81 3.84 0.84
N VAL A 95 -2.70 2.78 0.03
CA VAL A 95 -3.88 2.09 -0.50
C VAL A 95 -4.73 1.50 0.63
N VAL A 96 -4.10 0.94 1.68
CA VAL A 96 -4.81 0.44 2.87
C VAL A 96 -5.52 1.56 3.63
N GLY A 97 -4.85 2.70 3.88
CA GLY A 97 -5.46 3.85 4.54
C GLY A 97 -6.67 4.40 3.75
N GLN A 98 -6.55 4.49 2.42
CA GLN A 98 -7.66 4.88 1.55
C GLN A 98 -8.80 3.87 1.58
N ALA A 99 -8.51 2.57 1.61
CA ALA A 99 -9.52 1.51 1.75
C ALA A 99 -10.28 1.61 3.07
N TYR A 100 -9.61 1.95 4.18
CA TYR A 100 -10.27 2.18 5.47
C TYR A 100 -11.27 3.32 5.38
N ILE A 101 -10.85 4.48 4.86
CA ILE A 101 -11.75 5.63 4.70
C ILE A 101 -12.93 5.31 3.78
N ALA A 102 -12.69 4.63 2.65
CA ALA A 102 -13.74 4.27 1.70
C ALA A 102 -14.75 3.27 2.29
N SER A 103 -14.31 2.43 3.23
CA SER A 103 -15.17 1.44 3.90
C SER A 103 -16.00 1.99 5.08
N LYS A 104 -15.76 3.23 5.50
CA LYS A 104 -16.42 3.82 6.69
C LYS A 104 -17.94 3.80 6.59
N ASP A 105 -18.48 4.09 5.42
CA ASP A 105 -19.92 4.16 5.19
C ASP A 105 -20.54 2.77 4.99
N LEU A 106 -19.73 1.77 4.62
CA LEU A 106 -20.15 0.37 4.50
C LEU A 106 -20.24 -0.31 5.88
N CYS A 107 -19.24 -0.09 6.73
CA CYS A 107 -19.16 -0.72 8.05
C CYS A 107 -20.06 -0.05 9.08
N PHE A 108 -20.18 1.28 9.05
CA PHE A 108 -20.77 2.06 10.13
C PHE A 108 -21.75 3.10 9.59
N PRO A 109 -22.91 2.74 9.01
CA PRO A 109 -23.78 3.70 8.34
C PRO A 109 -24.25 4.86 9.25
N ASN A 110 -24.56 4.55 10.53
CA ASN A 110 -25.19 5.49 11.47
C ASN A 110 -24.25 5.96 12.61
N GLU A 111 -23.02 5.47 12.67
CA GLU A 111 -22.10 5.74 13.78
C GLU A 111 -21.04 6.77 13.39
N TYR A 112 -21.40 8.05 13.47
CA TYR A 112 -20.54 9.16 13.07
C TYR A 112 -19.24 9.23 13.88
N ASP A 113 -19.30 8.97 15.19
CA ASP A 113 -18.13 8.93 16.09
C ASP A 113 -17.06 7.95 15.57
N ILE A 114 -17.47 6.73 15.22
CA ILE A 114 -16.54 5.70 14.73
C ILE A 114 -15.98 6.08 13.36
N LYS A 115 -16.80 6.67 12.48
CA LYS A 115 -16.31 7.18 11.18
C LYS A 115 -15.19 8.21 11.38
N SER A 116 -15.35 9.12 12.35
CA SER A 116 -14.33 10.12 12.69
C SER A 116 -13.05 9.46 13.20
N ILE A 117 -13.17 8.44 14.06
CA ILE A 117 -12.02 7.66 14.56
C ILE A 117 -11.31 6.89 13.43
N MET A 118 -12.02 6.42 12.41
CA MET A 118 -11.39 5.75 11.26
C MET A 118 -10.45 6.65 10.47
N PHE A 119 -10.66 7.97 10.45
CA PHE A 119 -9.69 8.89 9.85
C PHE A 119 -8.37 8.91 10.63
N CYS A 120 -8.41 8.76 11.95
CA CYS A 120 -7.20 8.61 12.77
C CYS A 120 -6.41 7.37 12.37
N LEU A 121 -7.10 6.23 12.20
CA LEU A 121 -6.48 4.97 11.76
C LEU A 121 -5.86 5.10 10.36
N ALA A 122 -6.54 5.76 9.43
CA ALA A 122 -6.00 5.96 8.09
C ALA A 122 -4.76 6.85 8.10
N VAL A 123 -4.77 7.92 8.92
CA VAL A 123 -3.60 8.79 9.12
C VAL A 123 -2.42 8.01 9.71
N ASP A 124 -2.65 7.09 10.66
CA ASP A 124 -1.57 6.22 11.17
C ASP A 124 -0.88 5.44 10.02
N LYS A 125 -1.66 4.95 9.05
CA LYS A 125 -1.08 4.24 7.88
C LYS A 125 -0.30 5.19 6.97
N PHE A 126 -0.77 6.42 6.75
CA PHE A 126 -0.04 7.40 5.95
C PHE A 126 1.27 7.85 6.64
N GLU A 127 1.27 7.96 7.96
CA GLU A 127 2.48 8.23 8.75
C GLU A 127 3.48 7.08 8.69
N LEU A 128 3.00 5.84 8.68
CA LEU A 128 3.86 4.68 8.41
C LEU A 128 4.42 4.71 6.98
N ALA A 129 3.59 5.07 5.99
CA ALA A 129 4.01 5.15 4.60
C ALA A 129 5.20 6.09 4.40
N LYS A 130 5.15 7.31 4.96
CA LYS A 130 6.26 8.28 4.87
C LYS A 130 7.52 7.84 5.62
N LYS A 131 7.36 7.06 6.70
CA LYS A 131 8.49 6.56 7.49
C LYS A 131 9.23 5.46 6.74
N VAL A 132 8.50 4.67 5.99
CA VAL A 132 8.99 3.50 5.24
C VAL A 132 9.57 3.93 3.89
N ASP A 133 8.93 4.87 3.21
CA ASP A 133 9.32 5.34 1.88
C ASP A 133 9.37 6.87 1.82
N SER A 134 10.59 7.41 1.68
CA SER A 134 10.80 8.86 1.57
C SER A 134 10.25 9.44 0.27
N SER A 135 10.12 8.64 -0.80
CA SER A 135 9.67 9.12 -2.12
C SER A 135 8.19 9.50 -2.15
N ILE A 136 7.38 8.95 -1.23
CA ILE A 136 5.93 9.19 -1.17
C ILE A 136 5.57 10.18 -0.06
N THR A 137 6.58 10.75 0.62
CA THR A 137 6.39 11.69 1.74
C THR A 137 5.46 12.84 1.38
N ASP A 138 5.61 13.45 0.20
CA ASP A 138 4.80 14.60 -0.21
C ASP A 138 3.32 14.23 -0.36
N ARG A 139 3.05 13.11 -1.02
CA ARG A 139 1.68 12.59 -1.20
C ARG A 139 1.08 12.13 0.12
N ALA A 140 1.84 11.46 0.98
CA ALA A 140 1.38 11.06 2.30
C ALA A 140 1.05 12.28 3.16
N ASN A 141 1.89 13.32 3.17
CA ASN A 141 1.66 14.55 3.92
C ASN A 141 0.40 15.30 3.42
N GLU A 142 0.15 15.31 2.11
CA GLU A 142 -1.09 15.85 1.57
C GLU A 142 -2.31 15.10 2.09
N LEU A 143 -2.30 13.76 2.04
CA LEU A 143 -3.40 12.94 2.57
C LEU A 143 -3.58 13.17 4.07
N ILE A 144 -2.50 13.22 4.85
CA ILE A 144 -2.55 13.50 6.29
C ILE A 144 -3.22 14.86 6.53
N ARG A 145 -2.84 15.91 5.81
CA ARG A 145 -3.42 17.25 5.94
C ARG A 145 -4.90 17.31 5.56
N VAL A 146 -5.33 16.50 4.59
CA VAL A 146 -6.74 16.41 4.19
C VAL A 146 -7.54 15.68 5.25
N TYR A 147 -7.06 14.52 5.71
CA TYR A 147 -7.81 13.66 6.62
C TYR A 147 -7.76 14.10 8.09
N SER A 148 -6.70 14.80 8.52
CA SER A 148 -6.60 15.34 9.88
C SER A 148 -7.70 16.34 10.22
N LYS A 149 -8.31 16.98 9.20
CA LYS A 149 -9.44 17.90 9.36
C LYS A 149 -10.74 17.21 9.74
N TYR A 150 -10.85 15.91 9.46
CA TYR A 150 -12.01 15.09 9.79
C TYR A 150 -11.80 14.30 11.08
N PHE A 151 -10.79 14.65 11.86
CA PHE A 151 -10.63 14.09 13.19
C PHE A 151 -11.80 14.53 14.06
N PRO A 152 -12.23 13.67 15.00
CA PRO A 152 -13.31 14.03 15.87
C PRO A 152 -12.94 15.27 16.70
N SER A 153 -13.93 16.12 16.96
CA SER A 153 -13.83 17.16 17.99
C SER A 153 -14.24 16.60 19.34
N ARG A 154 -13.76 17.21 20.43
CA ARG A 154 -14.11 16.76 21.79
C ARG A 154 -15.60 16.88 22.07
N GLU A 155 -16.27 17.81 21.40
CA GLU A 155 -17.70 18.10 21.56
C GLU A 155 -18.58 17.17 20.74
N GLU A 156 -18.06 16.62 19.63
CA GLU A 156 -18.82 15.75 18.71
C GLU A 156 -18.84 14.28 19.14
N ILE A 157 -17.83 13.78 19.86
CA ILE A 157 -17.87 12.39 20.33
C ILE A 157 -18.83 12.29 21.52
N TRP A 158 -19.98 11.63 21.32
CA TRP A 158 -20.92 11.32 22.39
C TRP A 158 -20.45 10.19 23.32
N SER A 159 -19.49 9.40 22.84
CA SER A 159 -18.80 8.36 23.60
C SER A 159 -17.76 8.99 24.54
N ASN A 160 -17.66 8.55 25.81
CA ASN A 160 -16.74 9.07 26.85
C ASN A 160 -15.24 8.80 26.60
N ILE A 161 -14.80 8.82 25.35
CA ILE A 161 -13.46 8.42 24.93
C ILE A 161 -12.49 9.59 25.08
N ARG A 162 -11.28 9.30 25.59
CA ARG A 162 -10.26 10.32 25.86
C ARG A 162 -9.20 10.40 24.77
N SER A 163 -8.54 11.55 24.68
CA SER A 163 -7.40 11.73 23.76
C SER A 163 -6.27 10.79 24.17
N GLY A 164 -5.66 10.11 23.22
CA GLY A 164 -4.61 9.13 23.48
C GLY A 164 -5.10 7.76 23.94
N GLU A 165 -6.42 7.55 24.03
CA GLU A 165 -6.98 6.24 24.33
C GLU A 165 -6.91 5.32 23.09
N LYS A 166 -6.67 4.03 23.33
CA LYS A 166 -6.70 3.02 22.27
C LYS A 166 -8.13 2.57 22.05
N TYR A 167 -8.58 2.63 20.80
CA TYR A 167 -9.89 2.16 20.40
C TYR A 167 -9.78 1.09 19.32
N LYS A 168 -10.47 -0.03 19.53
CA LYS A 168 -10.53 -1.13 18.57
C LYS A 168 -11.69 -0.92 17.61
N ILE A 169 -11.37 -0.71 16.34
CA ILE A 169 -12.37 -0.59 15.29
C ILE A 169 -12.81 -1.99 14.87
N GLY A 170 -14.12 -2.23 14.89
CA GLY A 170 -14.72 -3.50 14.45
C GLY A 170 -14.72 -3.67 12.93
N CYS A 171 -15.72 -4.38 12.42
CA CYS A 171 -15.85 -4.73 11.00
C CYS A 171 -14.70 -5.64 10.52
N TRP A 172 -14.45 -5.69 9.22
CA TRP A 172 -13.33 -6.44 8.64
C TRP A 172 -11.96 -5.83 9.00
N ILE A 173 -11.93 -4.58 9.49
CA ILE A 173 -10.71 -3.85 9.83
C ILE A 173 -10.05 -4.48 11.06
N ASN A 174 -10.75 -4.63 12.18
CA ASN A 174 -10.23 -5.30 13.40
C ASN A 174 -8.86 -4.78 13.87
N GLU A 175 -8.56 -3.49 13.65
CA GLU A 175 -7.33 -2.85 14.09
C GLU A 175 -7.59 -1.86 15.23
N GLU A 176 -6.55 -1.62 16.02
CA GLU A 176 -6.55 -0.61 17.09
C GLU A 176 -5.89 0.67 16.58
N THR A 177 -6.49 1.81 16.88
CA THR A 177 -5.89 3.13 16.66
C THR A 177 -5.84 3.91 17.96
N THR A 178 -4.96 4.91 18.00
CA THR A 178 -4.92 5.87 19.10
C THR A 178 -5.74 7.08 18.69
N ILE A 179 -6.75 7.42 19.49
CA ILE A 179 -7.65 8.53 19.17
C ILE A 179 -6.92 9.85 19.34
N ARG A 180 -7.00 10.68 18.30
CA ARG A 180 -6.48 12.04 18.27
C ARG A 180 -7.62 12.99 17.95
N PHE A 181 -7.69 14.05 18.72
CA PHE A 181 -8.66 15.11 18.49
C PHE A 181 -8.08 16.19 17.59
N TYR A 182 -8.96 16.83 16.82
CA TYR A 182 -8.58 17.95 15.96
C TYR A 182 -7.88 19.06 16.76
N GLU A 183 -8.39 19.37 17.95
CA GLU A 183 -7.92 20.45 18.83
C GLU A 183 -6.50 20.23 19.36
N ASP A 184 -6.02 18.99 19.41
CA ASP A 184 -4.67 18.68 19.90
C ASP A 184 -3.60 18.93 18.83
N ILE A 185 -3.99 19.08 17.56
CA ILE A 185 -3.07 19.28 16.42
C ILE A 185 -2.83 20.76 16.13
N TYR A 186 -3.82 21.61 16.40
CA TYR A 186 -3.80 23.04 16.08
C TYR A 186 -3.63 23.95 17.30
N LYS A 187 -3.17 23.38 18.42
CA LYS A 187 -2.82 24.11 19.64
C LYS A 187 -1.47 24.80 19.57
#